data_AF-A0AAV5YSH7-F1
#
_entry.id   AF-A0AAV5YSH7-F1
#
_cell.length_a   1.000
_cell.length_b   1.000
_cell.length_c   1.000
_cell.angle_alpha   90.00
_cell.angle_beta   90.00
_cell.angle_gamma   90.00
#
_symmetry.space_group_name_H-M   'P 1'
#
loop_
_entity.id
_entity.type
_entity.pdbx_description
1 polymer ?
#
loop_
_entity_poly.entity_id
_entity_poly.type
_entity_poly.pdbx_seq_one_letter_code
_entity_poly.pdbx_strand_id
1 'polypeptide(L)'
;GLVTAETGLMGLLAGVLAVPGGLLLAGILVFVVNRRSFGWTMPIDPSPAILLQGVALSVLAAVLAGLYPAWRMARARPADALRDE
;
A
#
# COMPACT_ATOMS: atom_id res chain seq x y z
N GLY A 1 7.12 10.66 -15.72
CA GLY A 1 8.29 10.58 -14.81
C GLY A 1 7.94 11.03 -13.42
N LEU A 2 7.63 12.33 -13.24
CA LEU A 2 7.35 12.93 -11.92
C LEU A 2 6.15 12.28 -11.20
N VAL A 3 5.02 12.11 -11.91
CA VAL A 3 3.76 11.56 -11.36
C VAL A 3 3.92 10.13 -10.87
N THR A 4 4.64 9.29 -11.63
CA THR A 4 4.93 7.91 -11.25
C THR A 4 5.85 7.82 -10.03
N ALA A 5 6.78 8.78 -9.87
CA ALA A 5 7.65 8.85 -8.71
C ALA A 5 6.86 9.27 -7.45
N GLU A 6 5.97 10.24 -7.58
CA GLU A 6 5.08 10.69 -6.50
C GLU A 6 4.14 9.56 -6.04
N THR A 7 3.49 8.85 -6.97
CA THR A 7 2.64 7.71 -6.62
C THR A 7 3.42 6.58 -5.98
N GLY A 8 4.65 6.32 -6.44
CA GLY A 8 5.54 5.34 -5.81
C GLY A 8 5.93 5.72 -4.38
N LEU A 9 6.24 7.01 -4.14
CA LEU A 9 6.57 7.52 -2.81
C LEU A 9 5.38 7.41 -1.85
N MET A 10 4.18 7.78 -2.32
CA MET A 10 2.94 7.61 -1.54
C MET A 10 2.67 6.14 -1.22
N GLY A 11 2.88 5.23 -2.18
CA GLY A 11 2.74 3.78 -1.97
C GLY A 11 3.71 3.20 -0.95
N LEU A 12 4.94 3.72 -0.91
CA LEU A 12 5.95 3.34 0.07
C LEU A 12 5.55 3.81 1.48
N LEU A 13 5.16 5.08 1.61
CA LEU A 13 4.68 5.63 2.88
C LEU A 13 3.45 4.87 3.38
N ALA A 14 2.49 4.59 2.50
CA ALA A 14 1.31 3.79 2.82
C ALA A 14 1.69 2.37 3.30
N GLY A 15 2.66 1.73 2.63
CA GLY A 15 3.18 0.41 3.03
C GLY A 15 3.83 0.41 4.40
N VAL A 16 4.71 1.38 4.66
CA VAL A 16 5.39 1.53 5.95
C VAL A 16 4.40 1.79 7.08
N LEU A 17 3.39 2.63 6.85
CA LEU A 17 2.33 2.90 7.83
C LEU A 17 1.35 1.73 8.00
N ALA A 18 1.18 0.88 6.97
CA ALA A 18 0.37 -0.32 7.06
C ALA A 18 0.99 -1.40 7.95
N VAL A 19 2.32 -1.45 8.09
CA VAL A 19 3.02 -2.41 8.96
C VAL A 19 2.54 -2.33 10.43
N PRO A 20 2.63 -1.19 11.13
CA PRO A 20 2.16 -1.11 12.52
C PRO A 20 0.66 -1.36 12.65
N GLY A 21 -0.17 -0.90 11.69
CA GLY A 21 -1.60 -1.16 11.68
C GLY A 21 -1.94 -2.65 11.51
N GLY A 22 -1.23 -3.34 10.61
CA GLY A 22 -1.37 -4.78 10.37
C GLY A 22 -0.92 -5.61 11.56
N LEU A 23 0.18 -5.23 12.22
CA LEU A 23 0.64 -5.87 13.45
C LEU A 23 -0.35 -5.69 14.60
N LEU A 24 -0.94 -4.50 14.74
CA LEU A 24 -2.00 -4.24 15.72
C LEU A 24 -3.21 -5.15 15.48
N LEU A 25 -3.68 -5.24 14.23
CA LEU A 25 -4.78 -6.11 13.82
C LEU A 25 -4.47 -7.59 14.09
N ALA A 26 -3.27 -8.05 13.74
CA ALA A 26 -2.81 -9.42 14.02
C ALA A 26 -2.81 -9.70 15.53
N GLY A 27 -2.37 -8.73 16.34
CA GLY A 27 -2.44 -8.79 17.80
C GLY A 27 -3.88 -8.95 18.31
N ILE A 28 -4.81 -8.13 17.82
CA ILE A 28 -6.24 -8.23 18.19
C ILE A 28 -6.81 -9.60 17.81
N LEU A 29 -6.52 -10.05 16.60
CA LEU A 29 -6.95 -11.36 16.11
C LEU A 29 -6.44 -12.50 17.00
N VAL A 30 -5.16 -12.47 17.40
CA VAL A 30 -4.57 -13.55 18.19
C VAL A 30 -4.96 -13.49 19.66
N PHE A 31 -4.87 -12.32 20.29
CA PHE A 31 -5.06 -12.19 21.75
C PHE A 31 -6.51 -11.99 22.17
N VAL A 32 -7.35 -11.38 21.31
CA VAL A 32 -8.76 -11.13 21.62
C VAL A 32 -9.65 -12.15 20.93
N VAL A 33 -9.55 -12.28 19.60
CA VAL A 33 -10.46 -13.12 18.82
C VAL A 33 -10.15 -14.61 19.02
N ASN A 34 -8.91 -15.04 18.82
CA ASN A 34 -8.52 -16.46 18.90
C ASN A 34 -8.77 -17.04 20.30
N ARG A 35 -8.43 -16.26 21.33
CA ARG A 35 -8.74 -16.57 22.73
C ARG A 35 -10.24 -16.73 23.00
N ARG A 36 -11.07 -15.83 22.46
CA ARG A 36 -12.52 -15.85 22.68
C ARG A 36 -13.25 -16.91 21.86
N SER A 37 -12.81 -17.14 20.62
CA SER A 37 -13.45 -18.05 19.68
C SER A 37 -13.03 -19.50 19.86
N PHE A 38 -11.79 -19.76 20.27
CA PHE A 38 -11.26 -21.13 20.32
C PHE A 38 -10.62 -21.54 21.65
N GLY A 39 -10.35 -20.60 22.57
CA GLY A 39 -9.78 -20.92 23.91
C GLY A 39 -8.27 -21.20 23.96
N TRP A 40 -7.55 -21.10 22.83
CA TRP A 40 -6.10 -21.32 22.68
C TRP A 40 -5.45 -20.12 21.96
N THR A 41 -4.19 -19.81 22.28
CA THR A 41 -3.40 -18.75 21.61
C THR A 41 -2.30 -19.39 20.77
N MET A 42 -2.18 -18.94 19.52
CA MET A 42 -0.97 -19.21 18.73
C MET A 42 0.05 -18.10 18.97
N PRO A 43 1.36 -18.41 18.99
CA PRO A 43 2.39 -17.38 19.03
C PRO A 43 2.32 -16.52 17.76
N ILE A 44 2.41 -15.19 17.93
CA ILE A 44 2.59 -14.28 16.82
C ILE A 44 4.05 -14.34 16.41
N ASP A 45 4.32 -14.82 15.19
CA ASP A 45 5.64 -14.76 14.57
C ASP A 45 5.60 -13.79 13.38
N PRO A 46 5.90 -12.49 13.58
CA PRO A 46 5.91 -11.52 12.50
C PRO A 46 7.18 -11.74 11.66
N SER A 47 7.10 -12.65 10.70
CA SER A 47 8.21 -12.92 9.77
C SER A 47 8.58 -11.64 9.00
N PRO A 48 9.85 -11.20 9.04
CA PRO A 48 10.31 -10.01 8.31
C PRO A 48 10.03 -10.10 6.80
N ALA A 49 10.03 -11.33 6.25
CA ALA A 49 9.71 -11.56 4.85
C ALA A 49 8.26 -11.19 4.50
N ILE A 50 7.30 -11.47 5.38
CA ILE A 50 5.88 -11.14 5.19
C ILE A 50 5.69 -9.62 5.23
N LEU A 51 6.36 -8.94 6.18
CA LEU A 51 6.31 -7.49 6.28
C LEU A 51 6.90 -6.81 5.03
N LEU A 52 8.05 -7.29 4.56
CA LEU A 52 8.67 -6.82 3.32
C LEU A 52 7.78 -7.07 2.09
N GLN A 53 7.13 -8.22 2.00
CA GLN A 53 6.15 -8.52 0.94
C GLN A 53 4.98 -7.53 0.97
N GLY A 54 4.46 -7.19 2.16
CA GLY A 54 3.38 -6.20 2.30
C GLY A 54 3.77 -4.81 1.79
N VAL A 55 4.97 -4.34 2.14
CA VAL A 55 5.50 -3.06 1.63
C VAL A 55 5.77 -3.12 0.12
N ALA A 56 6.35 -4.21 -0.37
CA ALA A 56 6.59 -4.39 -1.80
C ALA A 56 5.28 -4.39 -2.59
N LEU A 57 4.24 -5.05 -2.05
CA LEU A 57 2.91 -5.10 -2.65
C LEU A 57 2.25 -3.71 -2.68
N SER A 58 2.37 -2.91 -1.62
CA SER A 58 1.81 -1.55 -1.60
C SER A 58 2.48 -0.64 -2.61
N VAL A 59 3.81 -0.72 -2.75
CA VAL A 59 4.56 0.04 -3.76
C VAL A 59 4.17 -0.40 -5.17
N LEU A 60 4.11 -1.70 -5.43
CA LEU A 60 3.63 -2.24 -6.71
C LEU A 60 2.22 -1.76 -7.04
N ALA A 61 1.29 -1.84 -6.08
CA ALA A 61 -0.09 -1.39 -6.26
C ALA A 61 -0.16 0.11 -6.58
N ALA A 62 0.61 0.94 -5.87
CA ALA A 62 0.63 2.39 -6.08
C ALA A 62 1.26 2.78 -7.43
N VAL A 63 2.33 2.10 -7.85
CA VAL A 63 2.94 2.31 -9.17
C VAL A 63 1.98 1.89 -10.28
N LEU A 64 1.31 0.74 -10.14
CA LEU A 64 0.29 0.29 -11.10
C LEU A 64 -0.90 1.25 -11.17
N ALA A 65 -1.37 1.75 -10.03
CA ALA A 65 -2.42 2.77 -9.96
C ALA A 65 -1.99 4.10 -10.60
N GLY A 66 -0.74 4.51 -10.43
CA GLY A 66 -0.14 5.71 -11.03
C GLY A 66 0.16 5.59 -12.52
N LEU A 67 0.29 4.37 -13.05
CA LEU A 67 0.53 4.12 -14.47
C LEU A 67 -0.65 4.59 -15.35
N TYR A 68 -1.88 4.38 -14.89
CA TYR A 68 -3.09 4.80 -15.60
C TYR A 68 -3.19 6.33 -15.83
N PRO A 69 -3.10 7.20 -14.80
CA PRO A 69 -3.10 8.65 -14.98
C PRO A 69 -1.85 9.13 -15.72
N ALA A 70 -0.67 8.54 -15.48
CA ALA A 70 0.55 8.90 -16.21
C ALA A 70 0.42 8.65 -17.72
N TRP A 71 -0.18 7.53 -18.12
CA TRP A 71 -0.45 7.22 -19.52
C TRP A 71 -1.53 8.13 -20.11
N ARG A 72 -2.59 8.44 -19.34
CA ARG A 72 -3.63 9.40 -19.75
C ARG A 72 -3.06 10.80 -19.98
N MET A 73 -2.18 11.29 -19.11
CA MET A 73 -1.53 12.60 -19.27
C MET A 73 -0.54 12.62 -20.44
N ALA A 74 0.22 11.54 -20.66
CA ALA A 74 1.10 11.43 -21.81
C ALA A 74 0.35 11.42 -23.16
N ARG A 75 -0.93 11.05 -23.15
CA ARG A 75 -1.82 11.04 -24.32
C ARG A 75 -2.75 12.26 -24.41
N ALA A 76 -2.83 13.07 -23.36
CA ALA A 76 -3.50 14.36 -23.40
C ALA A 76 -2.68 15.29 -24.30
N ARG A 77 -3.29 15.76 -25.39
CA ARG A 77 -2.62 16.62 -26.38
C ARG A 77 -2.27 17.95 -25.71
N PRO A 78 -1.03 18.46 -25.85
CA PRO A 78 -0.62 19.73 -25.26
C PRO A 78 -1.39 20.95 -25.82
N ALA A 79 -2.22 20.76 -26.86
CA ALA A 79 -3.05 21.79 -27.45
C ALA A 79 -4.30 22.17 -26.62
N ASP A 80 -4.81 21.30 -25.75
CA ASP A 80 -5.98 21.61 -24.93
C ASP A 80 -5.60 22.39 -23.65
N ALA A 81 -4.33 22.30 -23.21
CA ALA A 81 -3.84 23.02 -22.05
C ALA A 81 -3.58 24.52 -22.29
N LEU A 82 -3.55 24.97 -23.56
CA LEU A 82 -3.42 26.38 -23.95
C LEU A 82 -4.75 27.06 -24.29
N ARG A 83 -5.87 26.32 -24.28
CA ARG A 83 -7.17 26.85 -24.74
C ARG A 83 -8.08 27.33 -23.60
N ASP A 84 -7.64 27.12 -22.36
CA ASP A 84 -8.30 27.55 -21.13
C ASP A 84 -7.58 28.73 -20.44
N GLU A 85 -6.64 29.40 -21.12
CA GLU A 85 -6.14 30.74 -20.76
C GLU A 85 -6.79 31.83 -21.61
#